data_AF-A0A8S4E967-F1
#
_entry.id   AF-A0A8S4E967-F1
#
_cell.length_a   1.000
_cell.length_b   1.000
_cell.length_c   1.000
_cell.angle_alpha   90.00
_cell.angle_beta   90.00
_cell.angle_gamma   90.00
#
_symmetry.space_group_name_H-M   'P 1'
#
loop_
_entity.id
_entity.type
_entity.pdbx_description
1 polymer ?
#
loop_
_entity_poly.entity_id
_entity_poly.type
_entity_poly.pdbx_seq_one_letter_code
_entity_poly.pdbx_strand_id
1 'polypeptide(L)'
;MPPLPAPPRRQPALITTIRDTVSCSWIFYSNSSASTSAPGASPPAPPDPALDSMHLMLEPHLRPVSPDLADDESKRVFDEHKQLAQEYLKIQTELAYLNKHKTQLEEQMDDEELQQKRRYIQLENEKDSLVELYRSLKKQLARAENDSWLLLPEDMPHE
;
A
#
# COMPACT_ATOMS: atom_id res chain seq x y z
N MET A 1 -69.51 9.45 0.79
CA MET A 1 -68.33 8.84 1.44
C MET A 1 -67.18 8.87 0.43
N PRO A 2 -66.02 9.48 0.75
CA PRO A 2 -64.89 9.47 -0.16
C PRO A 2 -64.15 8.11 -0.09
N PRO A 3 -63.44 7.68 -1.15
CA PRO A 3 -62.69 6.42 -1.13
C PRO A 3 -61.39 6.57 -0.32
N LEU A 4 -60.98 5.49 0.36
CA LEU A 4 -59.73 5.41 1.12
C LEU A 4 -58.49 5.56 0.22
N PRO A 5 -57.40 6.18 0.71
CA PRO A 5 -56.14 6.28 -0.02
C PRO A 5 -55.41 4.92 -0.05
N ALA A 6 -54.82 4.60 -1.20
CA ALA A 6 -54.03 3.39 -1.40
C ALA A 6 -52.69 3.44 -0.62
N PRO A 7 -52.16 2.28 -0.17
CA PRO A 7 -50.88 2.23 0.54
C PRO A 7 -49.69 2.54 -0.38
N PRO A 8 -48.60 3.11 0.15
CA PRO A 8 -47.44 3.48 -0.66
C PRO A 8 -46.71 2.25 -1.21
N ARG A 9 -46.41 2.29 -2.52
CA ARG A 9 -45.56 1.31 -3.20
C ARG A 9 -44.13 1.40 -2.65
N ARG A 10 -43.63 0.29 -2.09
CA ARG A 10 -42.20 0.10 -1.79
C ARG A 10 -41.41 0.13 -3.10
N GLN A 11 -40.50 1.09 -3.23
CA GLN A 11 -39.50 1.08 -4.28
C GLN A 11 -38.44 0.03 -3.93
N PRO A 12 -37.95 -0.79 -4.88
CA PRO A 12 -36.78 -1.61 -4.64
C PRO A 12 -35.58 -0.68 -4.45
N ALA A 13 -34.92 -0.80 -3.30
CA ALA A 13 -33.63 -0.17 -3.06
C ALA A 13 -32.66 -0.64 -4.15
N LEU A 14 -32.17 0.30 -4.96
CA LEU A 14 -31.05 0.06 -5.85
C LEU A 14 -29.85 -0.25 -4.95
N ILE A 15 -29.45 -1.52 -4.90
CA ILE A 15 -28.16 -1.93 -4.35
C ILE A 15 -27.11 -1.32 -5.27
N THR A 16 -26.67 -0.11 -4.90
CA THR A 16 -25.49 0.50 -5.51
C THR A 16 -24.33 -0.26 -4.88
N THR A 17 -23.79 -1.22 -5.62
CA THR A 17 -22.57 -1.92 -5.23
C THR A 17 -21.46 -0.88 -5.23
N ILE A 18 -21.10 -0.39 -4.05
CA ILE A 18 -19.87 0.35 -3.87
C ILE A 18 -18.77 -0.67 -4.14
N ARG A 19 -18.11 -0.48 -5.28
CA ARG A 19 -16.91 -1.22 -5.65
C ARG A 19 -15.80 -0.75 -4.70
N ASP A 20 -15.67 -1.41 -3.57
CA ASP A 20 -14.61 -1.13 -2.61
C ASP A 20 -13.26 -1.47 -3.24
N THR A 21 -12.53 -0.42 -3.61
CA THR A 21 -11.10 -0.49 -3.94
C THR A 21 -10.33 -0.48 -2.63
N VAL A 22 -10.19 -1.63 -1.97
CA VAL A 22 -9.29 -1.79 -0.83
C VAL A 22 -8.25 -2.87 -1.09
N SER A 23 -7.60 -2.78 -2.24
CA SER A 23 -6.24 -3.29 -2.37
C SER A 23 -5.32 -2.21 -1.81
N CYS A 24 -4.83 -2.37 -0.59
CA CYS A 24 -3.82 -1.51 0.05
C CYS A 24 -2.43 -1.57 -0.64
N SER A 25 -2.39 -1.71 -1.96
CA SER A 25 -1.17 -1.75 -2.77
C SER A 25 -0.79 -0.39 -3.39
N TRP A 26 -1.45 0.71 -3.02
CA TRP A 26 -1.25 2.03 -3.66
C TRP A 26 -0.21 2.95 -3.01
N ILE A 27 0.39 2.60 -1.86
CA ILE A 27 1.28 3.56 -1.15
C ILE A 27 2.67 3.72 -1.82
N PHE A 28 2.95 3.00 -2.93
CA PHE A 28 4.21 3.13 -3.67
C PHE A 28 4.04 3.37 -5.19
N TYR A 29 3.01 4.11 -5.61
CA TYR A 29 3.07 4.74 -6.94
C TYR A 29 3.68 6.14 -6.83
N SER A 30 5.00 6.17 -7.05
CA SER A 30 5.81 7.33 -7.40
C SER A 30 5.02 8.41 -8.13
N ASN A 31 4.90 9.58 -7.52
CA ASN A 31 4.54 10.79 -8.23
C ASN A 31 5.81 11.38 -8.87
N SER A 32 6.14 10.95 -10.10
CA SER A 32 7.01 11.75 -10.97
C SER A 32 6.16 12.85 -11.59
N SER A 33 5.98 13.96 -10.87
CA SER A 33 5.38 15.16 -11.45
C SER A 33 6.46 15.98 -12.15
N ALA A 34 6.39 15.99 -13.49
CA ALA A 34 7.15 16.87 -14.35
C ALA A 34 6.87 18.35 -13.98
N SER A 35 7.94 19.07 -13.66
CA SER A 35 7.93 20.49 -13.34
C SER A 35 7.63 21.32 -14.58
N THR A 36 6.44 21.91 -14.63
CA THR A 36 6.15 23.03 -15.55
C THR A 36 6.62 24.31 -14.88
N SER A 37 7.51 25.02 -15.57
CA SER A 37 8.06 26.30 -15.14
C SER A 37 7.01 27.41 -15.23
N ALA A 38 6.62 27.99 -14.09
CA ALA A 38 5.95 29.29 -14.02
C ALA A 38 6.77 30.24 -13.14
N PRO A 39 6.97 31.51 -13.56
CA PRO A 39 7.91 32.43 -12.93
C PRO A 39 7.23 33.14 -11.75
N GLY A 40 7.69 32.84 -10.55
CA GLY A 40 7.18 33.43 -9.32
C GLY A 40 7.92 32.87 -8.12
N ALA A 41 9.25 32.98 -8.13
CA ALA A 41 10.11 32.48 -7.06
C ALA A 41 9.96 33.35 -5.82
N SER A 42 9.06 32.97 -4.92
CA SER A 42 9.23 33.27 -3.49
C SER A 42 10.49 32.55 -3.01
N PRO A 43 11.39 33.21 -2.25
CA PRO A 43 12.59 32.58 -1.76
C PRO A 43 12.24 31.36 -0.89
N PRO A 44 13.04 30.28 -0.96
CA PRO A 44 12.82 29.08 -0.15
C PRO A 44 12.85 29.48 1.33
N ALA A 45 11.77 29.19 2.04
CA ALA A 45 11.71 29.41 3.47
C ALA A 45 12.86 28.66 4.16
N PRO A 46 13.53 29.26 5.16
CA PRO A 46 14.59 28.58 5.89
C PRO A 46 14.04 27.29 6.52
N PRO A 47 14.82 26.19 6.53
CA PRO A 47 14.40 24.94 7.14
C PRO A 47 14.04 25.19 8.60
N ASP A 48 12.83 24.79 8.99
CA ASP A 48 12.35 24.94 10.35
C ASP A 48 13.30 24.18 11.30
N PRO A 49 13.99 24.86 12.24
CA PRO A 49 14.96 24.21 13.12
C PRO A 49 14.32 23.10 13.97
N ALA A 50 13.00 23.12 14.15
CA ALA A 50 12.28 22.05 14.82
C ALA A 50 12.31 20.74 14.01
N LEU A 51 12.15 20.82 12.68
CA LEU A 51 12.15 19.65 11.78
C LEU A 51 13.54 19.03 11.69
N ASP A 52 14.58 19.86 11.77
CA ASP A 52 15.97 19.44 11.71
C ASP A 52 16.35 18.47 12.85
N SER A 53 15.74 18.63 14.03
CA SER A 53 16.02 17.78 15.19
C SER A 53 15.14 16.53 15.29
N MET A 54 14.13 16.35 14.44
CA MET A 54 13.12 15.27 14.58
C MET A 54 13.71 13.86 14.59
N HIS A 55 14.83 13.63 13.90
CA HIS A 55 15.53 12.33 13.92
C HIS A 55 15.95 11.89 15.34
N LEU A 56 15.97 12.80 16.34
CA LEU A 56 16.30 12.47 17.73
C LEU A 56 15.15 11.78 18.46
N MET A 57 13.92 11.89 17.94
CA MET A 57 12.74 11.19 18.46
C MET A 57 12.77 9.69 18.14
N LEU A 58 13.59 9.28 17.16
CA LEU A 58 13.76 7.87 16.81
C LEU A 58 14.55 7.11 17.87
N GLU A 59 14.36 5.79 17.88
CA GLU A 59 15.20 4.87 18.63
C GLU A 59 16.68 5.02 18.22
N PRO A 60 17.65 4.87 19.16
CA PRO A 60 19.05 5.15 18.87
C PRO A 60 19.64 4.42 17.66
N HIS A 61 19.18 3.20 17.39
CA HIS A 61 19.63 2.37 16.26
C HIS A 61 19.02 2.77 14.91
N LEU A 62 17.99 3.62 14.90
CA LEU A 62 17.33 4.14 13.69
C LEU A 62 17.75 5.58 13.36
N ARG A 63 18.60 6.20 14.18
CA ARG A 63 19.07 7.56 13.96
C ARG A 63 20.14 7.60 12.88
N PRO A 64 20.23 8.70 12.10
CA PRO A 64 21.37 8.92 11.20
C PRO A 64 22.69 8.88 11.98
N VAL A 65 23.67 8.16 11.44
CA VAL A 65 25.01 8.08 12.01
C VAL A 65 25.71 9.42 11.82
N SER A 66 26.35 9.94 12.87
CA SER A 66 27.07 11.22 12.79
C SER A 66 28.04 11.26 11.61
N PRO A 67 28.03 12.33 10.80
CA PRO A 67 28.87 12.42 9.62
C PRO A 67 30.34 12.60 10.01
N ASP A 68 31.24 12.08 9.18
CA ASP A 68 32.64 12.49 9.20
C ASP A 68 32.77 13.89 8.57
N LEU A 69 33.41 14.82 9.28
CA LEU A 69 33.55 16.20 8.84
C LEU A 69 34.60 16.36 7.74
N ALA A 70 35.51 15.41 7.60
CA ALA A 70 36.55 15.42 6.58
C ALA A 70 36.07 14.91 5.21
N ASP A 71 34.96 14.16 5.18
CA ASP A 71 34.43 13.53 3.98
C ASP A 71 33.09 14.14 3.56
N ASP A 72 32.98 14.57 2.31
CA ASP A 72 31.78 15.22 1.78
C ASP A 72 30.68 14.20 1.46
N GLU A 73 31.03 12.97 1.09
CA GLU A 73 30.05 11.90 0.88
C GLU A 73 29.38 11.51 2.20
N SER A 74 30.14 11.41 3.30
CA SER A 74 29.60 11.13 4.63
C SER A 74 28.54 12.16 5.07
N LYS A 75 28.79 13.45 4.83
CA LYS A 75 27.82 14.54 5.12
C LYS A 75 26.55 14.38 4.28
N ARG A 76 26.70 14.09 2.99
CA ARG A 76 25.55 13.88 2.09
C ARG A 76 24.68 12.72 2.55
N VAL A 77 25.28 11.57 2.89
CA VAL A 77 24.55 10.40 3.37
C VAL A 77 23.82 10.69 4.68
N PHE A 78 24.44 11.44 5.59
CA PHE A 78 23.79 11.87 6.84
C PHE A 78 22.53 12.72 6.57
N ASP A 79 22.63 13.69 5.66
CA ASP A 79 21.50 14.55 5.30
C ASP A 79 20.36 13.78 4.62
N GLU A 80 20.69 12.83 3.72
CA GLU A 80 19.72 11.92 3.10
C GLU A 80 19.00 11.06 4.16
N HIS A 81 19.75 10.47 5.10
CA HIS A 81 19.17 9.68 6.20
C HIS A 81 18.30 10.53 7.13
N LYS A 82 18.64 11.81 7.33
CA LYS A 82 17.85 12.74 8.11
C LYS A 82 16.48 13.01 7.47
N GLN A 83 16.45 13.18 6.16
CA GLN A 83 15.18 13.32 5.41
C GLN A 83 14.34 12.05 5.52
N LEU A 84 14.96 10.88 5.34
CA LEU A 84 14.26 9.59 5.47
C LEU A 84 13.69 9.38 6.89
N ALA A 85 14.44 9.76 7.92
CA ALA A 85 13.98 9.72 9.31
C ALA A 85 12.72 10.59 9.54
N GLN A 86 12.67 11.77 8.92
CA GLN A 86 11.49 12.65 8.99
C GLN A 86 10.28 12.01 8.30
N GLU A 87 10.47 11.45 7.10
CA GLU A 87 9.41 10.75 6.37
C GLU A 87 8.88 9.54 7.13
N TYR A 88 9.77 8.75 7.74
CA TYR A 88 9.39 7.61 8.57
C TYR A 88 8.49 8.05 9.73
N LEU A 89 8.87 9.11 10.47
CA LEU A 89 8.07 9.62 11.58
C LEU A 89 6.69 10.12 11.12
N LYS A 90 6.63 10.77 9.96
CA LYS A 90 5.37 11.19 9.35
C LYS A 90 4.47 9.99 9.05
N ILE A 91 5.01 8.98 8.37
CA ILE A 91 4.26 7.76 8.02
C ILE A 91 3.82 7.02 9.28
N GLN A 92 4.67 6.91 10.31
CA GLN A 92 4.30 6.29 11.58
C GLN A 92 3.13 7.01 12.25
N THR A 93 3.15 8.35 12.23
CA THR A 93 2.07 9.16 12.80
C THR A 93 0.77 8.98 12.02
N GLU A 94 0.84 9.01 10.68
CA GLU A 94 -0.31 8.76 9.81
C GLU A 94 -0.90 7.35 10.03
N LEU A 95 -0.04 6.33 10.12
CA LEU A 95 -0.45 4.95 10.38
C LEU A 95 -1.15 4.83 11.74
N ALA A 96 -0.60 5.45 12.79
CA ALA A 96 -1.22 5.46 14.11
C ALA A 96 -2.60 6.15 14.09
N TYR A 97 -2.71 7.28 13.40
CA TYR A 97 -3.99 8.00 13.26
C TYR A 97 -5.03 7.18 12.51
N LEU A 98 -4.65 6.59 11.37
CA LEU A 98 -5.54 5.75 10.57
C LEU A 98 -5.97 4.50 11.33
N ASN A 99 -5.08 3.86 12.06
CA ASN A 99 -5.40 2.69 12.87
C ASN A 99 -6.41 3.05 13.97
N LYS A 100 -6.18 4.15 14.69
CA LYS A 100 -7.13 4.65 15.69
C LYS A 100 -8.50 4.94 15.08
N HIS A 101 -8.55 5.63 13.95
CA HIS A 101 -9.79 5.96 13.28
C HIS A 101 -10.52 4.70 12.79
N LYS A 102 -9.79 3.70 12.27
CA LYS A 102 -10.34 2.40 11.90
C LYS A 102 -10.98 1.69 13.11
N THR A 103 -10.28 1.64 14.25
CA THR A 103 -10.83 1.02 15.47
C THR A 103 -12.09 1.74 15.95
N GLN A 104 -12.11 3.08 15.90
CA GLN A 104 -13.30 3.87 16.27
C GLN A 104 -14.50 3.58 15.37
N LEU A 105 -14.28 3.38 14.07
CA LEU A 105 -15.35 2.97 13.16
C LEU A 105 -15.82 1.54 13.46
N GLU A 106 -14.90 0.61 13.73
CA GLU A 106 -15.25 -0.77 14.11
C GLU A 106 -16.06 -0.84 15.40
N GLU A 107 -15.78 0.04 16.38
CA GLU A 107 -16.56 0.16 17.62
C GLU A 107 -17.98 0.69 17.39
N GLN A 108 -18.23 1.40 16.29
CA GLN A 108 -19.55 1.93 15.93
C GLN A 108 -20.39 0.98 15.08
N MET A 109 -19.78 -0.07 14.52
CA MET A 109 -20.46 -1.08 13.71
C MET A 109 -21.28 -2.03 14.57
N ASP A 110 -22.35 -2.58 14.00
CA ASP A 110 -23.11 -3.63 14.66
C ASP A 110 -22.47 -5.03 14.47
N ASP A 111 -22.98 -6.03 15.20
CA ASP A 111 -22.45 -7.39 15.17
C ASP A 111 -22.58 -8.06 13.79
N GLU A 112 -23.64 -7.74 13.04
CA GLU A 112 -23.87 -8.30 11.70
C GLU A 112 -22.88 -7.75 10.69
N GLU A 113 -22.69 -6.44 10.66
CA GLU A 113 -21.70 -5.74 9.84
C GLU A 113 -20.28 -6.22 10.15
N LEU A 114 -19.94 -6.36 11.44
CA LEU A 114 -18.65 -6.90 11.88
C LEU A 114 -18.47 -8.35 11.41
N GLN A 115 -19.53 -9.17 11.44
CA GLN A 115 -19.46 -10.54 10.95
C GLN A 115 -19.28 -10.59 9.43
N GLN A 116 -20.00 -9.76 8.68
CA GLN A 116 -19.84 -9.64 7.23
C GLN A 116 -18.42 -9.23 6.85
N LYS A 117 -17.87 -8.22 7.53
CA LYS A 117 -16.48 -7.78 7.34
C LYS A 117 -15.48 -8.90 7.60
N ARG A 118 -15.62 -9.67 8.69
CA ARG A 118 -14.75 -10.82 8.97
C ARG A 118 -14.81 -11.88 7.86
N ARG A 119 -16.01 -12.19 7.37
CA ARG A 119 -16.20 -13.14 6.25
C ARG A 119 -15.55 -12.63 4.98
N TYR A 120 -15.69 -11.34 4.68
CA TYR A 120 -15.07 -10.73 3.51
C TYR A 120 -13.55 -10.84 3.56
N ILE A 121 -12.92 -10.47 4.69
CA ILE A 121 -11.47 -10.59 4.89
C ILE A 121 -11.00 -12.04 4.72
N GLN A 122 -11.75 -13.01 5.25
CA GLN A 122 -11.41 -14.43 5.09
C GLN A 122 -11.43 -14.87 3.61
N LEU A 123 -12.48 -14.52 2.87
CA LEU A 123 -12.61 -14.86 1.46
C LEU A 123 -11.52 -14.20 0.61
N GLU A 124 -11.13 -12.97 0.94
CA GLU A 124 -10.03 -12.27 0.26
C GLU A 124 -8.69 -12.99 0.48
N ASN A 125 -8.40 -13.42 1.71
CA ASN A 125 -7.20 -14.20 2.03
C ASN A 125 -7.17 -15.56 1.30
N GLU A 126 -8.32 -16.25 1.24
CA GLU A 126 -8.46 -17.51 0.49
C GLU A 126 -8.22 -17.29 -1.01
N LYS A 127 -8.78 -16.21 -1.57
CA LYS A 127 -8.57 -15.81 -2.97
C LYS A 127 -7.10 -15.53 -3.23
N ASP A 128 -6.40 -14.77 -2.38
CA ASP A 128 -4.97 -14.49 -2.54
C ASP A 128 -4.13 -15.77 -2.47
N SER A 129 -4.42 -16.65 -1.52
CA SER A 129 -3.77 -17.97 -1.40
C SER A 129 -3.95 -18.83 -2.65
N LEU A 130 -5.17 -18.85 -3.21
CA LEU A 130 -5.46 -19.57 -4.46
C LEU A 130 -4.72 -18.96 -5.66
N VAL A 131 -4.62 -17.63 -5.72
CA VAL A 131 -3.89 -16.93 -6.78
C VAL A 131 -2.40 -17.24 -6.69
N GLU A 132 -1.82 -17.25 -5.50
CA GLU A 132 -0.42 -17.64 -5.29
C GLU A 132 -0.17 -19.10 -5.68
N LEU A 133 -1.05 -20.01 -5.28
CA LEU A 133 -0.99 -21.42 -5.68
C LEU A 133 -1.05 -21.56 -7.21
N TYR A 134 -1.99 -20.88 -7.86
CA TYR A 134 -2.10 -20.87 -9.32
C TYR A 134 -0.82 -20.37 -9.99
N ARG A 135 -0.25 -19.25 -9.52
CA ARG A 135 1.02 -18.71 -10.05
C ARG A 135 2.16 -19.73 -9.88
N SER A 136 2.22 -20.40 -8.73
CA SER A 136 3.22 -21.43 -8.44
C SER A 136 3.09 -22.63 -9.39
N LEU A 137 1.88 -23.19 -9.52
CA LEU A 137 1.61 -24.32 -10.41
C LEU A 137 1.88 -23.96 -11.88
N LYS A 138 1.49 -22.76 -12.33
CA LYS A 138 1.77 -22.29 -13.68
C LYS A 138 3.27 -22.19 -13.94
N LYS A 139 4.05 -21.73 -12.96
CA LYS A 139 5.52 -21.68 -13.05
C LYS A 139 6.13 -23.08 -13.10
N GLN A 140 5.60 -24.04 -12.36
CA GLN A 140 6.04 -25.44 -12.40
C GLN A 140 5.74 -26.08 -13.75
N LEU A 141 4.54 -25.86 -14.29
CA LEU A 141 4.14 -26.37 -15.60
C LEU A 141 5.03 -25.82 -16.72
N ALA A 142 5.27 -24.50 -16.74
CA ALA A 142 6.17 -23.89 -17.71
C ALA A 142 7.61 -24.45 -17.63
N ARG A 143 8.09 -24.79 -16.42
CA ARG A 143 9.39 -25.47 -16.26
C ARG A 143 9.36 -26.87 -16.84
N ALA A 144 8.35 -27.66 -16.50
CA ALA A 144 8.22 -29.03 -17.00
C ALA A 144 8.08 -29.08 -18.53
N GLU A 145 7.36 -28.14 -19.15
CA GLU A 145 7.28 -28.02 -20.61
C GLU A 145 8.64 -27.69 -21.22
N ASN A 146 9.38 -26.72 -20.67
CA ASN A 146 10.72 -26.38 -21.13
C ASN A 146 11.69 -27.56 -20.96
N ASP A 147 11.65 -28.26 -19.83
CA ASP A 147 12.49 -29.43 -19.55
C ASP A 147 12.12 -30.62 -20.45
N SER A 148 10.84 -30.77 -20.80
CA SER A 148 10.36 -31.79 -21.74
C SER A 148 10.92 -31.59 -23.15
N TRP A 149 11.19 -30.35 -23.58
CA TRP A 149 11.85 -30.07 -24.86
C TRP A 149 13.35 -30.36 -24.83
N LEU A 150 13.98 -30.41 -23.65
CA LEU A 150 15.42 -30.72 -23.48
C LEU A 150 15.72 -32.23 -23.45
N LEU A 151 14.68 -33.08 -23.37
CA LEU A 151 14.79 -34.54 -23.30
C LEU A 151 14.41 -35.26 -24.59
N LEU A 152 14.26 -34.54 -25.71
CA LEU A 152 14.11 -35.19 -27.01
C LEU A 152 15.37 -36.03 -27.26
N PRO A 153 15.28 -37.36 -27.42
CA PRO A 153 16.41 -38.14 -27.91
C PRO A 153 16.79 -37.53 -29.25
N GLU A 154 18.02 -37.02 -29.37
CA GLU A 154 18.58 -36.82 -30.69
C GLU A 154 18.50 -38.18 -31.39
N ASP A 155 17.68 -38.25 -32.43
CA ASP A 155 17.73 -39.32 -33.41
C ASP A 155 19.17 -39.36 -33.93
N MET A 156 19.95 -40.28 -33.38
CA MET A 156 21.28 -40.67 -33.82
C MET A 156 21.16 -41.93 -34.66
N PRO A 157 20.97 -41.84 -35.98
CA PRO A 157 21.45 -42.87 -36.89
C PRO A 157 22.93 -42.58 -37.17
N HIS A 158 23.83 -43.25 -36.44
CA HIS A 158 25.17 -43.45 -36.95
C HIS A 158 25.17 -44.71 -37.81
N GLU A 159 25.49 -44.48 -39.10
CA GLU A 159 25.77 -45.36 -40.24
C GLU A 159 25.59 -46.89 -40.10
#